data_AF-A0A4Y8JJJ9-F1
#
_entry.id   AF-A0A4Y8JJJ9-F1
#
_cell.length_a   1.000
_cell.length_b   1.000
_cell.length_c   1.000
_cell.angle_alpha   90.00
_cell.angle_beta   90.00
_cell.angle_gamma   90.00
#
_symmetry.space_group_name_H-M   'P 1'
#
loop_
_entity.id
_entity.type
_entity.pdbx_description
1 polymer ?
#
loop_
_entity_poly.entity_id
_entity_poly.type
_entity_poly.pdbx_seq_one_letter_code
_entity_poly.pdbx_strand_id
1 'polypeptide(L)'
;MCRRHSSRPARRSPRSCSPRRPRRPEPVTPCRHRRRPPATPPRNNHRDTPNEGETVRNSEFNPKSRKSTFDLLGELPGQIIALVKAELDAAKAEFAGKAKNIGLGIGLFVGAALFAFFAALVLVALAVIALALVLPLWLATLIVAVALLLLALLLGLIGRNRLQAGTSSDPDGVTESIRRDVDALKGIGKYEH
;
A
#
# COMPACT_ATOMS: atom_id res chain seq x y z
N MET A 1 -68.42 -7.97 65.74
CA MET A 1 -66.99 -7.76 65.42
C MET A 1 -66.70 -8.32 64.03
N CYS A 2 -66.37 -7.44 63.08
CA CYS A 2 -66.34 -7.69 61.63
C CYS A 2 -65.07 -8.41 61.15
N ARG A 3 -65.20 -9.49 60.37
CA ARG A 3 -64.11 -10.12 59.60
C ARG A 3 -63.86 -9.34 58.31
N ARG A 4 -62.68 -8.73 58.19
CA ARG A 4 -62.23 -8.00 56.99
C ARG A 4 -61.99 -8.96 55.82
N HIS A 5 -62.59 -8.62 54.68
CA HIS A 5 -62.32 -9.19 53.36
C HIS A 5 -60.89 -8.87 52.90
N SER A 6 -60.23 -9.88 52.33
CA SER A 6 -58.91 -9.81 51.71
C SER A 6 -59.02 -9.31 50.26
N SER A 7 -58.52 -8.09 49.99
CA SER A 7 -58.35 -7.57 48.64
C SER A 7 -56.90 -7.75 48.19
N ARG A 8 -56.67 -8.67 47.24
CA ARG A 8 -55.37 -8.83 46.57
C ARG A 8 -55.20 -7.73 45.50
N PRO A 9 -54.09 -6.99 45.45
CA PRO A 9 -53.81 -6.11 44.31
C PRO A 9 -53.19 -6.90 43.15
N ALA A 10 -53.73 -6.67 41.95
CA ALA A 10 -53.20 -7.18 40.69
C ALA A 10 -51.85 -6.52 40.37
N ARG A 11 -50.77 -7.32 40.35
CA ARG A 11 -49.45 -6.88 39.84
C ARG A 11 -49.55 -6.69 38.32
N ARG A 12 -49.46 -5.45 37.85
CA ARG A 12 -49.23 -5.11 36.44
C ARG A 12 -47.83 -5.54 36.02
N SER A 13 -47.73 -6.34 34.96
CA SER A 13 -46.46 -6.65 34.29
C SER A 13 -45.82 -5.37 33.72
N PRO A 14 -44.52 -5.14 33.93
CA PRO A 14 -43.81 -4.10 33.22
C PRO A 14 -43.68 -4.47 31.74
N ARG A 15 -44.17 -3.58 30.87
CA ARG A 15 -43.97 -3.66 29.42
C ARG A 15 -42.49 -3.57 29.12
N SER A 16 -41.97 -4.54 28.38
CA SER A 16 -40.61 -4.56 27.84
C SER A 16 -40.40 -3.37 26.89
N CYS A 17 -39.66 -2.35 27.34
CA CYS A 17 -39.10 -1.33 26.45
C CYS A 17 -37.93 -1.94 25.68
N SER A 18 -38.16 -2.28 24.41
CA SER A 18 -37.09 -2.66 23.49
C SER A 18 -36.28 -1.40 23.12
N PRO A 19 -34.94 -1.39 23.23
CA PRO A 19 -34.14 -0.24 22.83
C PRO A 19 -34.21 -0.06 21.31
N ARG A 20 -34.71 1.10 20.86
CA ARG A 20 -34.61 1.51 19.45
C ARG A 20 -33.14 1.57 19.07
N ARG A 21 -32.75 0.76 18.07
CA ARG A 21 -31.43 0.87 17.43
C ARG A 21 -31.20 2.30 16.92
N PRO A 22 -30.04 2.92 17.17
CA PRO A 22 -29.70 4.18 16.53
C PRO A 22 -29.58 3.96 15.01
N ARG A 23 -30.27 4.81 14.24
CA ARG A 23 -30.16 4.86 12.77
C ARG A 23 -28.71 5.21 12.42
N ARG A 24 -28.08 4.41 11.56
CA ARG A 24 -26.79 4.75 10.96
C ARG A 24 -26.92 6.08 10.21
N PRO A 25 -25.97 7.02 10.34
CA PRO A 25 -25.92 8.19 9.47
C PRO A 25 -25.58 7.74 8.04
N GLU A 26 -26.35 8.23 7.07
CA GLU A 26 -26.08 8.02 5.65
C GLU A 26 -24.77 8.72 5.23
N PRO A 27 -24.04 8.15 4.25
CA PRO A 27 -22.88 8.82 3.69
C PRO A 27 -23.33 10.03 2.86
N VAL A 28 -22.90 11.22 3.30
CA VAL A 28 -23.06 12.47 2.57
C VAL A 28 -22.16 12.43 1.34
N THR A 29 -22.74 12.32 0.15
CA THR A 29 -22.04 12.37 -1.13
C THR A 29 -21.40 13.77 -1.29
N PRO A 30 -20.08 13.89 -1.52
CA PRO A 30 -19.49 15.21 -1.77
C PRO A 30 -19.93 15.70 -3.15
N CYS A 31 -20.55 16.87 -3.21
CA CYS A 31 -20.81 17.59 -4.45
C CYS A 31 -19.47 17.84 -5.18
N ARG A 32 -19.29 17.16 -6.32
CA ARG A 32 -18.11 17.29 -7.18
C ARG A 32 -18.13 18.67 -7.84
N HIS A 33 -17.46 19.64 -7.22
CA HIS A 33 -17.23 20.97 -7.81
C HIS A 33 -16.53 20.82 -9.16
N ARG A 34 -17.25 21.15 -10.23
CA ARG A 34 -16.76 21.31 -11.59
C ARG A 34 -15.69 22.41 -11.59
N ARG A 35 -14.41 22.06 -11.64
CA ARG A 35 -13.32 23.02 -11.86
C ARG A 35 -13.47 23.61 -13.27
N ARG A 36 -13.61 24.93 -13.36
CA ARG A 36 -13.53 25.69 -14.62
C ARG A 36 -12.11 25.57 -15.19
N PRO A 37 -11.93 25.38 -16.52
CA PRO A 37 -10.62 25.49 -17.14
C PRO A 37 -10.13 26.96 -17.19
N PRO A 38 -8.81 27.22 -17.14
CA PRO A 38 -8.25 28.56 -17.25
C PRO A 38 -8.32 29.08 -18.70
N ALA A 39 -8.51 30.39 -18.83
CA ALA A 39 -8.54 31.12 -20.09
C ALA A 39 -7.14 31.19 -20.73
N THR A 40 -7.06 30.91 -22.03
CA THR A 40 -5.88 31.15 -22.87
C THR A 40 -5.63 32.65 -23.05
N PRO A 41 -4.37 33.14 -22.93
CA PRO A 41 -4.04 34.53 -23.23
C PRO A 41 -4.03 34.80 -24.75
N PRO A 42 -4.21 36.06 -25.19
CA PRO A 42 -4.28 36.41 -26.60
C PRO A 42 -2.91 36.35 -27.28
N ARG A 43 -2.90 35.74 -28.47
CA ARG A 43 -1.77 35.63 -29.40
C ARG A 43 -1.57 36.98 -30.09
N ASN A 44 -0.47 37.67 -29.79
CA ASN A 44 -0.14 38.95 -30.42
C ASN A 44 0.58 38.69 -31.76
N ASN A 45 -0.01 39.12 -32.87
CA ASN A 45 0.61 39.06 -34.20
C ASN A 45 1.54 40.26 -34.38
N HIS A 46 2.84 40.06 -34.20
CA HIS A 46 3.84 41.01 -34.68
C HIS A 46 3.98 40.85 -36.19
N ARG A 47 3.54 41.88 -36.90
CA ARG A 47 3.66 42.06 -38.34
C ARG A 47 4.86 42.99 -38.53
N ASP A 48 6.02 42.42 -38.82
CA ASP A 48 7.19 43.17 -39.27
C ASP A 48 7.41 42.96 -40.77
N THR A 49 7.78 44.06 -41.40
CA THR A 49 7.85 44.35 -42.83
C THR A 49 8.96 43.60 -43.56
N PRO A 50 8.83 43.31 -44.87
CA PRO A 50 9.96 42.85 -45.66
C PRO A 50 10.84 44.05 -46.01
N ASN A 51 12.09 44.04 -45.56
CA ASN A 51 13.11 44.95 -46.08
C ASN A 51 14.07 44.13 -46.93
N GLU A 52 14.02 44.37 -48.23
CA GLU A 52 14.98 43.88 -49.21
C GLU A 52 16.32 44.60 -49.03
N GLY A 53 17.40 43.84 -49.20
CA GLY A 53 18.70 44.38 -49.57
C GLY A 53 19.80 44.23 -48.52
N GLU A 54 20.54 43.12 -48.56
CA GLU A 54 22.00 43.22 -48.66
C GLU A 54 22.66 41.90 -49.10
N THR A 55 23.19 41.95 -50.31
CA THR A 55 24.46 41.39 -50.80
C THR A 55 25.05 40.12 -50.16
N VAL A 56 25.14 39.10 -51.02
CA VAL A 56 26.17 38.04 -51.07
C VAL A 56 27.52 38.48 -50.47
N ARG A 57 28.01 37.77 -49.45
CA ARG A 57 29.45 37.55 -49.23
C ARG A 57 29.73 36.34 -48.34
N ASN A 58 30.42 35.39 -48.95
CA ASN A 58 31.35 34.43 -48.37
C ASN A 58 30.77 33.34 -47.46
N SER A 59 30.40 32.26 -48.15
CA SER A 59 30.68 30.88 -47.76
C SER A 59 32.15 30.69 -47.36
N GLU A 60 32.50 31.09 -46.15
CA GLU A 60 33.71 30.63 -45.48
C GLU A 60 33.35 29.34 -44.74
N PHE A 61 33.64 28.21 -45.38
CA PHE A 61 33.51 26.88 -44.80
C PHE A 61 34.52 26.79 -43.64
N ASN A 62 34.10 27.15 -42.42
CA ASN A 62 34.91 27.04 -41.22
C ASN A 62 34.78 25.61 -40.64
N PRO A 63 35.80 24.74 -40.77
CA PRO A 63 35.74 23.37 -40.28
C PRO A 63 35.87 23.24 -38.75
N LYS A 64 35.81 24.32 -37.96
CA LYS A 64 35.77 24.26 -36.48
C LYS A 64 34.35 24.23 -35.90
N SER A 65 33.32 24.07 -36.72
CA SER A 65 31.92 23.93 -36.29
C SER A 65 31.50 22.49 -35.95
N ARG A 66 32.44 21.58 -35.69
CA ARG A 66 32.11 20.36 -34.91
C ARG A 66 31.92 20.74 -33.43
N LYS A 67 30.91 21.57 -33.12
CA LYS A 67 30.22 21.41 -31.85
C LYS A 67 29.64 20.02 -31.89
N SER A 68 30.27 19.20 -31.08
CA SER A 68 30.25 17.76 -31.18
C SER A 68 28.82 17.28 -30.98
N THR A 69 28.41 16.21 -31.64
CA THR A 69 27.20 15.45 -31.24
C THR A 69 27.24 15.10 -29.74
N PHE A 70 28.44 15.08 -29.15
CA PHE A 70 28.71 14.99 -27.71
C PHE A 70 28.28 16.21 -26.87
N ASP A 71 28.18 17.43 -27.43
CA ASP A 71 27.69 18.63 -26.71
C ASP A 71 26.16 18.56 -26.48
N LEU A 72 25.40 18.00 -27.43
CA LEU A 72 23.95 17.76 -27.27
C LEU A 72 23.64 16.58 -26.35
N LEU A 73 24.53 15.57 -26.35
CA LEU A 73 24.51 14.49 -25.36
C LEU A 73 24.87 14.98 -23.94
N GLY A 74 25.53 16.14 -23.81
CA GLY A 74 25.85 16.77 -22.54
C GLY A 74 24.65 17.41 -21.82
N GLU A 75 23.65 17.89 -22.55
CA GLU A 75 22.45 18.54 -21.97
C GLU A 75 21.24 17.60 -21.77
N LEU A 76 21.13 16.52 -22.55
CA LEU A 76 20.06 15.52 -22.42
C LEU A 76 19.97 14.81 -21.04
N PRO A 77 21.07 14.41 -20.37
CA PRO A 77 20.99 13.76 -19.07
C PRO A 77 20.42 14.70 -18.00
N GLY A 78 20.65 16.01 -18.12
CA GLY A 78 20.10 17.01 -17.19
C GLY A 78 18.56 17.03 -17.17
N GLN A 79 17.92 16.88 -18.32
CA GLN A 79 16.45 16.88 -18.44
C GLN A 79 15.83 15.57 -17.94
N ILE A 80 16.49 14.43 -18.19
CA ILE A 80 16.07 13.13 -17.67
C ILE A 80 16.19 13.11 -16.13
N ILE A 81 17.29 13.63 -15.59
CA ILE A 81 17.49 13.76 -14.14
C ILE A 81 16.42 14.67 -13.52
N ALA A 82 16.07 15.79 -14.17
CA ALA A 82 15.02 16.68 -13.70
C ALA A 82 13.63 16.01 -13.69
N LEU A 83 13.30 15.22 -14.72
CA LEU A 83 12.03 14.51 -14.82
C LEU A 83 11.93 13.37 -13.80
N VAL A 84 12.99 12.58 -13.65
CA VAL A 84 13.07 11.51 -12.63
C VAL A 84 12.95 12.11 -11.23
N LYS A 85 13.56 13.27 -10.98
CA LYS A 85 13.47 13.96 -9.69
C LYS A 85 12.04 14.46 -9.43
N ALA A 86 11.38 15.01 -10.45
CA ALA A 86 9.99 15.42 -10.35
C ALA A 86 9.04 14.25 -10.09
N GLU A 87 9.24 13.11 -10.78
CA GLU A 87 8.44 11.89 -10.59
C GLU A 87 8.68 11.29 -9.20
N LEU A 88 9.93 11.29 -8.72
CA LEU A 88 10.27 10.86 -7.37
C LEU A 88 9.66 11.77 -6.29
N ASP A 89 9.63 13.08 -6.50
CA ASP A 89 9.05 14.02 -5.55
C ASP A 89 7.52 13.92 -5.55
N ALA A 90 6.90 13.71 -6.71
CA ALA A 90 5.46 13.40 -6.83
C ALA A 90 5.11 12.07 -6.15
N ALA A 91 5.88 11.01 -6.41
CA ALA A 91 5.73 9.72 -5.77
C ALA A 91 5.91 9.83 -4.26
N LYS A 92 6.97 10.51 -3.79
CA LYS A 92 7.20 10.75 -2.35
C LYS A 92 6.04 11.49 -1.70
N ALA A 93 5.45 12.49 -2.34
CA ALA A 93 4.31 13.23 -1.80
C ALA A 93 3.09 12.32 -1.62
N GLU A 94 2.83 11.42 -2.57
CA GLU A 94 1.75 10.44 -2.46
C GLU A 94 2.05 9.35 -1.42
N PHE A 95 3.28 8.84 -1.41
CA PHE A 95 3.72 7.82 -0.47
C PHE A 95 3.80 8.34 0.97
N ALA A 96 4.18 9.60 1.20
CA ALA A 96 4.26 10.17 2.55
C ALA A 96 2.91 10.13 3.28
N GLY A 97 1.80 10.40 2.56
CA GLY A 97 0.46 10.28 3.10
C GLY A 97 0.06 8.83 3.41
N LYS A 98 0.39 7.89 2.53
CA LYS A 98 0.06 6.45 2.69
C LYS A 98 0.95 5.76 3.72
N ALA A 99 2.21 6.18 3.83
CA ALA A 99 3.23 5.59 4.68
C ALA A 99 2.90 5.72 6.17
N LYS A 100 2.22 6.78 6.60
CA LYS A 100 1.87 6.96 8.02
C LYS A 100 0.85 5.91 8.49
N ASN A 101 -0.18 5.66 7.70
CA ASN A 101 -1.21 4.67 8.04
C ASN A 101 -0.69 3.24 7.89
N ILE A 102 0.10 2.98 6.85
CA ILE A 102 0.77 1.68 6.67
C ILE A 102 1.78 1.43 7.80
N GLY A 103 2.58 2.43 8.15
CA GLY A 103 3.55 2.36 9.25
C GLY A 103 2.90 2.15 10.61
N LEU A 104 1.78 2.81 10.88
CA LEU A 104 1.01 2.57 12.11
C LEU A 104 0.42 1.15 12.12
N GLY A 105 -0.10 0.68 10.99
CA GLY A 105 -0.63 -0.68 10.85
C GLY A 105 0.44 -1.74 11.09
N ILE A 106 1.60 -1.61 10.46
CA ILE A 106 2.75 -2.51 10.65
C ILE A 106 3.24 -2.43 12.10
N GLY A 107 3.37 -1.24 12.67
CA GLY A 107 3.81 -1.05 14.05
C GLY A 107 2.87 -1.70 15.06
N LEU A 108 1.56 -1.52 14.90
CA LEU A 108 0.54 -2.17 15.73
C LEU A 108 0.55 -3.69 15.55
N PHE A 109 0.76 -4.18 14.33
CA PHE A 109 0.82 -5.61 14.07
C PHE A 109 2.05 -6.27 14.70
N VAL A 110 3.22 -5.62 14.63
CA VAL A 110 4.44 -6.08 15.32
C VAL A 110 4.24 -6.05 16.83
N GLY A 111 3.67 -4.97 17.36
CA GLY A 111 3.32 -4.88 18.78
C GLY A 111 2.37 -6.01 19.21
N ALA A 112 1.27 -6.20 18.49
CA ALA A 112 0.32 -7.28 18.74
C ALA A 112 0.96 -8.67 18.66
N ALA A 113 1.85 -8.90 17.69
CA ALA A 113 2.58 -10.16 17.56
C ALA A 113 3.50 -10.42 18.75
N LEU A 114 4.20 -9.40 19.27
CA LEU A 114 5.02 -9.51 20.47
C LEU A 114 4.19 -9.82 21.72
N PHE A 115 3.08 -9.09 21.93
CA PHE A 115 2.18 -9.37 23.04
C PHE A 115 1.56 -10.77 22.95
N ALA A 116 1.15 -11.20 21.75
CA ALA A 116 0.67 -12.55 21.50
C ALA A 116 1.75 -13.61 21.78
N PHE A 117 3.01 -13.33 21.44
CA PHE A 117 4.14 -14.21 21.75
C PHE A 117 4.34 -14.36 23.26
N PHE A 118 4.36 -13.26 24.03
CA PHE A 118 4.46 -13.35 25.49
C PHE A 118 3.25 -14.05 26.12
N ALA A 119 2.04 -13.77 25.64
CA ALA A 119 0.84 -14.46 26.10
C ALA A 119 0.92 -15.98 25.82
N ALA A 120 1.44 -16.38 24.67
CA ALA A 120 1.68 -17.78 24.35
C ALA A 120 2.69 -18.41 25.34
N LEU A 121 3.78 -17.73 25.70
CA LEU A 121 4.73 -18.24 26.71
C LEU A 121 4.07 -18.49 28.07
N VAL A 122 3.21 -17.56 28.52
CA VAL A 122 2.45 -17.72 29.77
C VAL A 122 1.48 -18.89 29.68
N LEU A 123 0.78 -19.05 28.56
CA LEU A 123 -0.12 -20.19 28.34
C LEU A 123 0.63 -21.53 28.31
N VAL A 124 1.83 -21.56 27.73
CA VAL A 124 2.70 -22.75 27.74
C VAL A 124 3.13 -23.08 29.17
N ALA A 125 3.58 -22.10 29.94
CA ALA A 125 3.92 -22.30 31.35
C ALA A 125 2.71 -22.81 32.15
N LEU A 126 1.54 -22.21 31.96
CA LEU A 126 0.29 -22.64 32.59
C LEU A 126 -0.06 -24.08 32.20
N ALA A 127 0.06 -24.45 30.92
CA ALA A 127 -0.21 -25.81 30.45
C ALA A 127 0.75 -26.83 31.10
N VAL A 128 2.04 -26.50 31.20
CA VAL A 128 3.03 -27.34 31.89
C VAL A 128 2.66 -27.51 33.36
N ILE A 129 2.34 -26.41 34.07
CA ILE A 129 1.94 -26.45 35.48
C ILE A 129 0.67 -27.28 35.67
N ALA A 130 -0.33 -27.10 34.81
CA ALA A 130 -1.59 -27.84 34.87
C ALA A 130 -1.38 -29.34 34.64
N LEU A 131 -0.54 -29.74 33.67
CA LEU A 131 -0.20 -31.16 33.46
C LEU A 131 0.67 -31.71 34.59
N ALA A 132 1.53 -30.89 35.19
CA ALA A 132 2.37 -31.29 36.31
C ALA A 132 1.56 -31.67 37.57
N LEU A 133 0.27 -31.32 37.65
CA LEU A 133 -0.61 -31.75 38.74
C LEU A 133 -0.96 -33.25 38.67
N VAL A 134 -0.87 -33.86 37.49
CA VAL A 134 -1.22 -35.27 37.24
C VAL A 134 -0.05 -36.12 36.74
N LEU A 135 1.02 -35.51 36.23
CA LEU A 135 2.20 -36.16 35.66
C LEU A 135 3.49 -35.54 36.21
N PRO A 136 4.63 -36.25 36.19
CA PRO A 136 5.90 -35.65 36.59
C PRO A 136 6.32 -34.55 35.60
N LEU A 137 6.98 -33.51 36.12
CA LEU A 137 7.26 -32.27 35.39
C LEU A 137 7.99 -32.49 34.05
N TRP A 138 8.89 -33.48 33.98
CA TRP A 138 9.63 -33.82 32.76
C TRP A 138 8.72 -34.38 31.66
N LEU A 139 7.70 -35.19 31.98
CA LEU A 139 6.72 -35.67 30.99
C LEU A 139 5.85 -34.52 30.51
N ALA A 140 5.40 -33.67 31.45
CA ALA A 140 4.54 -32.53 31.13
C ALA A 140 5.22 -31.58 30.13
N THR A 141 6.50 -31.25 30.35
CA THR A 141 7.25 -30.38 29.42
C THR A 141 7.47 -31.04 28.06
N LEU A 142 7.78 -32.35 27.99
CA LEU A 142 7.91 -33.05 26.71
C LEU A 142 6.61 -33.06 25.91
N ILE A 143 5.47 -33.36 26.54
CA ILE A 143 4.17 -33.42 25.87
C ILE A 143 3.80 -32.05 25.28
N VAL A 144 3.95 -30.99 26.09
CA VAL A 144 3.65 -29.62 25.63
C VAL A 144 4.61 -29.21 24.51
N ALA A 145 5.89 -29.56 24.58
CA ALA A 145 6.87 -29.26 23.54
C ALA A 145 6.52 -29.93 22.20
N VAL A 146 6.13 -31.22 22.20
CA VAL A 146 5.70 -31.92 20.99
C VAL A 146 4.43 -31.29 20.42
N ALA A 147 3.44 -30.98 21.28
CA ALA A 147 2.21 -30.33 20.85
C ALA A 147 2.46 -28.97 20.17
N LEU A 148 3.37 -28.15 20.72
CA LEU A 148 3.77 -26.88 20.14
C LEU A 148 4.53 -27.04 18.82
N LEU A 149 5.39 -28.05 18.70
CA LEU A 149 6.09 -28.33 17.44
C LEU A 149 5.11 -28.70 16.32
N LEU A 150 4.09 -29.49 16.61
CA LEU A 150 3.04 -29.82 15.64
C LEU A 150 2.25 -28.57 15.24
N LEU A 151 1.91 -27.72 16.21
CA LEU A 151 1.21 -26.46 15.93
C LEU A 151 2.09 -25.52 15.09
N ALA A 152 3.37 -25.36 15.43
CA ALA A 152 4.33 -24.54 14.69
C ALA A 152 4.54 -25.05 13.27
N LEU A 153 4.61 -26.37 13.08
CA LEU A 153 4.69 -26.99 11.76
C LEU A 153 3.45 -26.65 10.94
N LEU A 154 2.24 -26.82 11.50
CA LEU A 154 0.99 -26.53 10.81
C LEU A 154 0.87 -25.04 10.43
N LEU A 155 1.17 -24.14 11.36
CA LEU A 155 1.19 -22.69 11.11
C LEU A 155 2.25 -22.31 10.08
N GLY A 156 3.43 -22.94 10.13
CA GLY A 156 4.50 -22.75 9.15
C GLY A 156 4.10 -23.19 7.75
N LEU A 157 3.43 -24.34 7.61
CA LEU A 157 2.91 -24.83 6.33
C LEU A 157 1.83 -23.89 5.78
N ILE A 158 0.87 -23.46 6.63
CA ILE A 158 -0.17 -22.51 6.21
C ILE A 158 0.48 -21.18 5.80
N GLY A 159 1.41 -20.66 6.61
CA GLY A 159 2.13 -19.42 6.32
C GLY A 159 2.89 -19.49 5.01
N ARG A 160 3.64 -20.59 4.78
CA ARG A 160 4.33 -20.87 3.52
C ARG A 160 3.36 -20.89 2.34
N ASN A 161 2.24 -21.60 2.45
CA ASN A 161 1.26 -21.68 1.37
C ASN A 161 0.60 -20.32 1.09
N ARG A 162 0.35 -19.50 2.12
CA ARG A 162 -0.20 -18.14 1.96
C ARG A 162 0.81 -17.19 1.32
N LEU A 163 2.08 -17.28 1.70
CA LEU A 163 3.17 -16.54 1.06
C LEU A 163 3.31 -16.95 -0.41
N GLN A 164 3.34 -18.26 -0.68
CA GLN A 164 3.42 -18.78 -2.06
C GLN A 164 2.23 -18.38 -2.92
N ALA A 165 1.01 -18.38 -2.36
CA ALA A 165 -0.18 -17.92 -3.07
C ALA A 165 -0.13 -16.40 -3.35
N GLY A 166 0.41 -15.60 -2.41
CA GLY A 166 0.61 -14.17 -2.61
C GLY A 166 1.75 -13.83 -3.58
N THR A 167 2.74 -14.72 -3.72
CA THR A 167 3.86 -14.58 -4.67
C THR A 167 3.63 -15.34 -5.98
N SER A 168 2.51 -16.06 -6.13
CA SER A 168 2.12 -16.74 -7.37
C SER A 168 1.57 -15.77 -8.44
N SER A 169 1.74 -14.46 -8.24
CA SER A 169 1.80 -13.52 -9.35
C SER A 169 3.10 -13.79 -10.14
N ASP A 170 3.07 -14.88 -10.89
CA ASP A 170 3.90 -15.23 -12.03
C ASP A 170 5.40 -14.86 -11.91
N PRO A 171 6.23 -15.66 -11.21
CA PRO A 171 7.68 -15.48 -11.23
C PRO A 171 8.25 -15.64 -12.65
N ASP A 172 7.61 -16.44 -13.51
CA ASP A 172 7.99 -16.59 -14.91
C ASP A 172 7.63 -15.32 -15.69
N GLY A 173 6.43 -14.76 -15.53
CA GLY A 173 6.05 -13.48 -16.15
C GLY A 173 6.78 -12.25 -15.60
N VAL A 174 7.20 -12.23 -14.33
CA VAL A 174 8.06 -11.16 -13.79
C VAL A 174 9.48 -11.27 -14.36
N THR A 175 10.04 -12.47 -14.46
CA THR A 175 11.36 -12.65 -15.09
C THR A 175 11.31 -12.53 -16.61
N GLU A 176 10.19 -12.85 -17.25
CA GLU A 176 9.97 -12.78 -18.69
C GLU A 176 9.57 -11.37 -19.14
N SER A 177 8.86 -10.61 -18.32
CA SER A 177 8.71 -9.16 -18.51
C SER A 177 10.03 -8.43 -18.31
N ILE A 178 10.82 -8.77 -17.28
CA ILE A 178 12.16 -8.22 -17.11
C ILE A 178 13.10 -8.64 -18.25
N ARG A 179 13.03 -9.89 -18.74
CA ARG A 179 13.81 -10.34 -19.92
C ARG A 179 13.36 -9.64 -21.18
N ARG A 180 12.05 -9.52 -21.45
CA ARG A 180 11.52 -8.77 -22.60
C ARG A 180 11.93 -7.31 -22.56
N ASP A 181 11.92 -6.68 -21.39
CA ASP A 181 12.37 -5.30 -21.23
C ASP A 181 13.89 -5.18 -21.48
N VAL A 182 14.68 -6.14 -20.99
CA VAL A 182 16.13 -6.19 -21.26
C VAL A 182 16.44 -6.51 -22.73
N ASP A 183 15.68 -7.39 -23.36
CA ASP A 183 15.85 -7.75 -24.77
C ASP A 183 15.37 -6.64 -25.70
N ALA A 184 14.33 -5.90 -25.30
CA ALA A 184 13.92 -4.67 -25.98
C ALA A 184 15.00 -3.58 -25.88
N LEU A 185 15.64 -3.42 -24.71
CA LEU A 185 16.79 -2.52 -24.53
C LEU A 185 18.03 -2.97 -25.31
N LYS A 186 18.22 -4.28 -25.48
CA LYS A 186 19.32 -4.87 -26.27
C LYS A 186 19.00 -4.95 -27.77
N GLY A 187 17.80 -4.58 -28.20
CA GLY A 187 17.39 -4.57 -29.61
C GLY A 187 17.19 -5.96 -30.23
N ILE A 188 16.96 -6.98 -29.41
CA ILE A 188 16.78 -8.39 -29.83
C ILE A 188 15.30 -8.84 -29.79
N GLY A 189 14.37 -7.96 -29.42
CA GLY A 189 12.94 -8.25 -29.39
C GLY A 189 12.32 -8.37 -30.78
N LYS A 190 11.65 -9.50 -31.07
CA LYS A 190 10.83 -9.65 -32.28
C LYS A 190 9.56 -8.81 -32.14
N TYR A 191 9.42 -7.80 -32.99
CA TYR A 191 8.16 -7.08 -33.19
C TYR A 191 7.34 -7.88 -34.20
N GLU A 192 6.33 -8.62 -33.71
CA GLU A 192 5.31 -9.13 -34.64
C GLU A 192 4.40 -7.97 -34.99
N HIS A 193 4.34 -7.66 -36.28
CA HIS A 193 3.48 -6.62 -36.88
C HIS A 193 2.11 -7.20 -37.23
#